data_AF-A0A7C4ZI22-F1
#
_entry.id   AF-A0A7C4ZI22-F1
#
_cell.length_a   1.000
_cell.length_b   1.000
_cell.length_c   1.000
_cell.angle_alpha   90.00
_cell.angle_beta   90.00
_cell.angle_gamma   90.00
#
_symmetry.space_group_name_H-M   'P 1'
#
loop_
_entity.id
_entity.type
_entity.pdbx_description
1 polymer ?
#
loop_
_entity_poly.entity_id
_entity_poly.type
_entity_poly.pdbx_seq_one_letter_code
_entity_poly.pdbx_strand_id
1 'polypeptide(L)'
;MVNRQISGMTGVYYVAAELSKLGYIALVTARNTKAADIVAMNDETGLSAAIEVKTCGISTSDNFWLLNKKDCEKKPNNLVYVFVKLNKDKPHDFYVVPAQFVVENIKKDEAKTGSEWYYIEKEQITPFKEKWDLIQQITTRE
;
A
#
# COMPACT_ATOMS: atom_id res chain seq x y z
N MET A 1 22.92 4.57 2.49
CA MET A 1 21.62 3.87 2.67
C MET A 1 20.60 4.89 3.11
N VAL A 2 19.49 5.04 2.40
CA VAL A 2 18.37 5.88 2.86
C VAL A 2 17.72 5.16 4.05
N ASN A 3 17.43 5.89 5.14
CA ASN A 3 16.76 5.36 6.32
C ASN A 3 15.43 4.69 5.93
N ARG A 4 15.17 3.45 6.38
CA ARG A 4 13.94 2.69 6.07
C ARG A 4 12.65 3.47 6.38
N GLN A 5 12.66 4.26 7.45
CA GLN A 5 11.54 5.12 7.82
C GLN A 5 11.34 6.29 6.86
N ILE A 6 12.43 6.82 6.28
CA ILE A 6 12.37 7.86 5.26
C ILE A 6 11.83 7.23 3.97
N SER A 7 12.36 6.07 3.54
CA SER A 7 11.86 5.38 2.35
C SER A 7 10.37 5.03 2.43
N GLY A 8 9.90 4.57 3.60
CA GLY A 8 8.47 4.31 3.83
C GLY A 8 7.62 5.58 3.65
N MET A 9 8.06 6.70 4.22
CA MET A 9 7.36 7.97 4.10
C MET A 9 7.45 8.55 2.67
N THR A 10 8.56 8.33 1.98
CA THR A 10 8.70 8.68 0.56
C THR A 10 7.62 8.00 -0.27
N GLY A 11 7.38 6.70 -0.07
CA GLY A 11 6.29 6.01 -0.75
C GLY A 11 4.91 6.60 -0.43
N VAL A 12 4.64 6.93 0.84
CA VAL A 12 3.39 7.60 1.26
C VAL A 12 3.18 8.91 0.50
N TYR A 13 4.20 9.77 0.41
CA TYR A 13 4.06 11.04 -0.30
C TYR A 13 3.87 10.87 -1.80
N TYR A 14 4.52 9.89 -2.43
CA TYR A 14 4.27 9.60 -3.84
C TYR A 14 2.86 9.09 -4.11
N VAL A 15 2.34 8.21 -3.24
CA VAL A 15 0.95 7.75 -3.34
C VAL A 15 -0.02 8.92 -3.17
N ALA A 16 0.23 9.80 -2.19
CA ALA A 16 -0.58 11.02 -2.01
C ALA A 16 -0.57 11.91 -3.27
N ALA A 17 0.59 12.07 -3.91
CA ALA A 17 0.70 12.84 -5.15
C ALA A 17 -0.10 12.21 -6.31
N GLU A 18 -0.04 10.89 -6.50
CA GLU A 18 -0.85 10.20 -7.53
C GLU A 18 -2.35 10.31 -7.24
N LEU A 19 -2.77 10.18 -5.98
CA LEU A 19 -4.17 10.38 -5.57
C LEU A 19 -4.66 11.80 -5.89
N SER A 20 -3.88 12.82 -5.54
CA SER A 20 -4.23 14.21 -5.85
C SER A 20 -4.28 14.49 -7.35
N LYS A 21 -3.39 13.89 -8.14
CA LYS A 21 -3.44 13.95 -9.60
C LYS A 21 -4.71 13.31 -10.18
N LEU A 22 -5.26 12.31 -9.50
CA LEU A 22 -6.54 11.67 -9.82
C LEU A 22 -7.77 12.42 -9.29
N GLY A 23 -7.59 13.57 -8.63
CA GLY A 23 -8.68 14.41 -8.13
C GLY A 23 -9.10 14.12 -6.68
N TYR A 24 -8.42 13.23 -5.96
CA TYR A 24 -8.74 12.94 -4.57
C TYR A 24 -8.14 13.97 -3.61
N ILE A 25 -8.89 14.28 -2.55
CA ILE A 25 -8.34 14.91 -1.35
C ILE A 25 -7.56 13.84 -0.58
N ALA A 26 -6.23 13.88 -0.67
CA ALA A 26 -5.33 12.91 -0.03
C ALA A 26 -4.83 13.42 1.33
N LEU A 27 -5.32 12.82 2.42
CA LEU A 27 -4.96 13.17 3.79
C LEU A 27 -3.92 12.17 4.33
N VAL A 28 -2.65 12.57 4.35
CA VAL A 28 -1.58 11.79 4.97
C VAL A 28 -1.75 11.82 6.50
N THR A 29 -1.77 10.66 7.14
CA THR A 29 -1.99 10.56 8.59
C THR A 29 -0.69 10.74 9.37
N ALA A 30 -0.81 11.12 10.65
CA ALA A 30 0.33 11.15 11.54
C ALA A 30 0.87 9.73 11.81
N ARG A 31 2.20 9.60 11.87
CA ARG A 31 2.91 8.35 12.14
C ARG A 31 2.36 7.67 13.41
N ASN A 32 2.18 6.35 13.36
CA ASN A 32 1.58 5.49 14.41
C ASN A 32 0.04 5.54 14.54
N THR A 33 -0.68 6.19 13.64
CA THR A 33 -2.14 6.02 13.57
C THR A 33 -2.45 4.60 13.10
N LYS A 34 -3.14 3.79 13.93
CA LYS A 34 -3.42 2.37 13.62
C LYS A 34 -4.36 2.15 12.42
N ALA A 35 -4.97 3.21 11.89
CA ALA A 35 -6.07 3.12 10.93
C ALA A 35 -5.61 3.00 9.46
N ALA A 36 -4.74 3.91 8.98
CA ALA A 36 -4.23 3.96 7.61
C ALA A 36 -3.09 4.98 7.50
N ASP A 37 -2.25 4.88 6.47
CA ASP A 37 -1.22 5.87 6.15
C ASP A 37 -1.80 7.09 5.40
N ILE A 38 -2.82 6.87 4.57
CA ILE A 38 -3.52 7.92 3.81
C ILE A 38 -5.03 7.67 3.85
N VAL A 39 -5.81 8.73 3.92
CA VAL A 39 -7.25 8.71 3.62
C VAL A 39 -7.47 9.46 2.31
N ALA A 40 -7.97 8.76 1.28
CA ALA A 40 -8.33 9.35 -0.01
C ALA A 40 -9.83 9.62 -0.03
N MET A 41 -10.22 10.89 -0.09
CA MET A 41 -11.62 11.31 -0.11
C MET A 41 -11.99 11.85 -1.50
N ASN A 42 -13.11 11.35 -2.03
CA ASN A 42 -13.74 11.91 -3.21
C ASN A 42 -14.58 13.12 -2.78
N ASP A 43 -14.34 14.27 -3.39
CA ASP A 43 -14.99 15.54 -3.03
C ASP A 43 -16.45 15.63 -3.50
N GLU A 44 -16.78 14.99 -4.62
CA GLU A 44 -18.13 14.92 -5.18
C GLU A 44 -19.06 14.04 -4.33
N THR A 45 -18.58 12.88 -3.88
CA THR A 45 -19.42 11.90 -3.15
C THR A 45 -19.27 11.97 -1.64
N GLY A 46 -18.18 12.57 -1.14
CA GLY A 46 -17.81 12.57 0.28
C GLY A 46 -17.34 11.20 0.81
N LEU A 47 -17.31 10.17 -0.03
CA LEU A 47 -16.83 8.84 0.35
C LEU A 47 -15.31 8.78 0.39
N SER A 48 -14.77 7.90 1.23
CA SER A 48 -13.32 7.76 1.40
C SER A 48 -12.84 6.32 1.43
N ALA A 49 -11.63 6.14 0.90
CA ALA A 49 -10.84 4.92 1.01
C ALA A 49 -9.69 5.13 1.99
N ALA A 50 -9.49 4.13 2.86
CA ALA A 50 -8.32 4.03 3.71
C ALA A 50 -7.19 3.35 2.92
N ILE A 51 -5.97 3.85 3.01
CA ILE A 51 -4.82 3.34 2.26
C ILE A 51 -3.66 3.01 3.20
N GLU A 52 -3.20 1.76 3.20
CA GLU A 52 -1.93 1.35 3.83
C GLU A 52 -0.85 1.25 2.74
N VAL A 53 0.29 1.90 2.96
CA VAL A 53 1.38 1.96 1.99
C VAL A 53 2.52 1.05 2.44
N LYS A 54 2.98 0.19 1.55
CA LYS A 54 4.18 -0.63 1.77
C LYS A 54 5.21 -0.31 0.70
N THR A 55 6.40 0.12 1.13
CA THR A 55 7.44 0.57 0.20
C THR A 55 8.64 -0.36 0.23
N CYS A 56 9.13 -0.75 -0.94
CA CYS A 56 10.44 -1.37 -1.11
C CYS A 56 11.41 -0.38 -1.77
N GLY A 57 12.67 -0.43 -1.36
CA GLY A 57 13.69 0.53 -1.77
C GLY A 57 14.43 0.10 -3.03
N ILE A 58 15.25 1.02 -3.54
CA ILE A 58 16.04 0.88 -4.78
C ILE A 58 17.05 -0.30 -4.73
N SER A 59 17.43 -0.79 -3.54
CA SER A 59 18.47 -1.81 -3.36
C SER A 59 17.99 -3.15 -2.79
N THR A 60 16.69 -3.35 -2.58
CA THR A 60 16.13 -4.60 -2.04
C THR A 60 15.75 -5.53 -3.19
N SER A 61 16.06 -6.83 -3.06
CA SER A 61 15.70 -7.87 -4.04
C SER A 61 14.20 -7.78 -4.37
N ASP A 62 13.93 -7.37 -5.61
CA ASP A 62 12.72 -6.73 -6.14
C ASP A 62 11.41 -7.53 -6.15
N ASN A 63 11.28 -8.61 -5.39
CA ASN A 63 10.23 -9.60 -5.61
C ASN A 63 9.23 -9.74 -4.47
N PHE A 64 9.36 -9.00 -3.36
CA PHE A 64 8.37 -9.05 -2.28
C PHE A 64 8.33 -7.80 -1.42
N TRP A 65 7.24 -7.64 -0.67
CA TRP A 65 7.09 -6.65 0.39
C TRP A 65 6.88 -7.31 1.73
N LEU A 66 7.59 -6.81 2.75
CA LEU A 66 7.41 -7.25 4.13
C LEU A 66 6.09 -6.70 4.70
N LEU A 67 5.36 -7.59 5.34
CA LEU A 67 4.10 -7.36 6.03
C LEU A 67 4.23 -7.77 7.50
N ASN A 68 3.21 -7.48 8.30
CA ASN A 68 3.17 -7.80 9.71
C ASN A 68 2.02 -8.76 10.00
N LYS A 69 2.03 -9.37 11.19
CA LYS A 69 0.93 -10.22 11.68
C LYS A 69 -0.44 -9.54 11.63
N LYS A 70 -0.50 -8.23 11.93
CA LYS A 70 -1.74 -7.43 11.83
C LYS A 70 -2.32 -7.39 10.42
N ASP A 71 -1.50 -7.61 9.40
CA ASP A 71 -1.91 -7.54 8.00
C ASP A 71 -2.62 -8.83 7.56
N CYS A 72 -2.53 -9.91 8.35
CA CYS A 72 -3.29 -11.16 8.20
C CYS A 72 -4.72 -11.08 8.79
N GLU A 73 -5.04 -10.03 9.55
CA GLU A 73 -6.34 -9.87 10.19
C GLU A 73 -7.38 -9.32 9.19
N LYS A 74 -8.66 -9.67 9.39
CA LYS A 74 -9.77 -9.16 8.58
C LYS A 74 -9.74 -7.62 8.53
N LYS A 75 -9.84 -7.07 7.32
CA LYS A 75 -9.77 -5.62 7.09
C LYS A 75 -11.14 -5.05 6.70
N PRO A 76 -11.36 -3.73 6.93
CA PRO A 76 -12.52 -3.03 6.38
C PRO A 76 -12.55 -3.10 4.85
N ASN A 77 -13.75 -3.14 4.26
CA ASN A 77 -13.92 -3.24 2.81
C ASN A 77 -13.45 -1.98 2.04
N ASN A 78 -13.30 -0.85 2.73
CA ASN A 78 -12.78 0.40 2.16
C ASN A 78 -11.27 0.58 2.37
N LEU A 79 -10.56 -0.45 2.87
CA LEU A 79 -9.10 -0.45 2.97
C LEU A 79 -8.47 -1.02 1.69
N VAL A 80 -7.48 -0.31 1.17
CA VAL A 80 -6.65 -0.72 0.03
C VAL A 80 -5.18 -0.66 0.45
N TYR A 81 -4.38 -1.60 -0.04
CA TYR A 81 -2.93 -1.50 0.06
C TYR A 81 -2.37 -0.89 -1.22
N VAL A 82 -1.43 0.04 -1.08
CA VAL A 82 -0.61 0.49 -2.21
C VAL A 82 0.83 0.06 -1.97
N PHE A 83 1.27 -0.92 -2.75
CA PHE A 83 2.66 -1.37 -2.73
C PHE A 83 3.46 -0.51 -3.71
N VAL A 84 4.50 0.12 -3.20
CA VAL A 84 5.35 1.06 -3.95
C VAL A 84 6.72 0.44 -4.13
N LYS A 85 7.18 0.39 -5.39
CA LYS A 85 8.58 0.15 -5.72
C LYS A 85 9.23 1.47 -6.13
N LEU A 86 10.11 1.99 -5.28
CA LEU A 86 10.88 3.18 -5.60
C LEU A 86 11.97 2.83 -6.62
N ASN A 87 11.96 3.57 -7.72
CA ASN A 87 12.90 3.43 -8.82
C ASN A 87 13.78 4.69 -8.90
N LYS A 88 15.07 4.55 -9.20
CA LYS A 88 16.00 5.69 -9.24
C LYS A 88 15.87 6.54 -10.50
N ASP A 89 15.95 5.88 -11.66
CA ASP A 89 16.12 6.54 -12.96
C ASP A 89 14.87 6.43 -13.85
N LYS A 90 13.75 5.97 -13.28
CA LYS A 90 12.47 5.79 -13.98
C LYS A 90 11.29 6.04 -13.03
N PRO A 91 10.06 6.20 -13.54
CA PRO A 91 8.87 6.30 -12.69
C PRO A 91 8.77 5.14 -11.70
N HIS A 92 8.24 5.43 -10.51
CA HIS A 92 7.99 4.42 -9.48
C HIS A 92 6.86 3.49 -9.93
N ASP A 93 6.90 2.22 -9.49
CA ASP A 93 5.81 1.29 -9.78
C ASP A 93 4.83 1.27 -8.60
N PHE A 94 3.53 1.38 -8.89
CA PHE A 94 2.47 1.30 -7.91
C PHE A 94 1.58 0.08 -8.17
N TYR A 95 1.28 -0.66 -7.12
CA TYR A 95 0.35 -1.80 -7.16
C TYR A 95 -0.77 -1.54 -6.15
N VAL A 96 -1.98 -1.34 -6.66
CA VAL A 96 -3.17 -0.97 -5.86
C VAL A 96 -3.98 -2.22 -5.62
N VAL A 97 -3.93 -2.76 -4.40
CA VAL A 97 -4.41 -4.12 -4.09
C VAL A 97 -5.51 -4.07 -3.03
N PRO A 98 -6.67 -4.71 -3.25
CA PRO A 98 -7.72 -4.80 -2.24
C PRO A 98 -7.20 -5.47 -0.96
N ALA A 99 -7.55 -4.94 0.21
CA ALA A 99 -7.06 -5.51 1.47
C ALA A 99 -7.44 -6.98 1.67
N GLN A 100 -8.61 -7.40 1.18
CA GLN A 100 -9.04 -8.79 1.25
C GLN A 100 -8.11 -9.73 0.46
N PHE A 101 -7.68 -9.31 -0.74
CA PHE A 101 -6.71 -10.07 -1.52
C PHE A 101 -5.39 -10.23 -0.75
N VAL A 102 -4.90 -9.16 -0.12
CA VAL A 102 -3.67 -9.21 0.69
C VAL A 102 -3.80 -10.20 1.84
N VAL A 103 -4.91 -10.17 2.59
CA VAL A 103 -5.16 -11.10 3.70
C VAL A 103 -5.13 -12.55 3.23
N GLU A 104 -5.76 -12.84 2.10
CA GLU A 104 -5.85 -14.21 1.54
C GLU A 104 -4.53 -14.71 0.92
N ASN A 105 -3.64 -13.81 0.54
CA ASN A 105 -2.44 -14.13 -0.25
C ASN A 105 -1.12 -13.86 0.49
N ILE A 106 -1.16 -13.42 1.76
CA ILE A 106 0.02 -13.29 2.60
C ILE A 106 0.71 -14.65 2.73
N LYS A 107 2.01 -14.66 2.47
CA LYS A 107 2.90 -15.77 2.80
C LYS A 107 3.52 -15.55 4.17
N LYS A 108 3.77 -16.65 4.86
CA LYS A 108 4.44 -16.69 6.16
C LYS A 108 5.65 -17.60 6.02
N ASP A 109 6.75 -17.16 6.60
CA ASP A 109 7.96 -17.96 6.76
C ASP A 109 8.53 -17.75 8.16
N GLU A 110 9.41 -18.64 8.59
CA GLU A 110 9.98 -18.67 9.93
C GLU A 110 11.50 -18.62 9.85
N ALA A 111 12.08 -17.61 10.49
CA ALA A 111 13.52 -17.52 10.63
C ALA A 111 14.03 -18.64 11.53
N LYS A 112 15.30 -19.04 11.35
CA LYS A 112 15.97 -20.03 12.22
C LYS A 112 15.95 -19.67 13.72
N THR A 113 15.71 -18.41 14.05
CA THR A 113 15.57 -17.88 15.41
C THR A 113 14.16 -18.03 15.99
N GLY A 114 13.22 -18.66 15.26
CA GLY A 114 11.81 -18.78 15.62
C GLY A 114 10.98 -17.51 15.37
N SER A 115 11.56 -16.50 14.71
CA SER A 115 10.85 -15.26 14.38
C SER A 115 10.04 -15.45 13.11
N GLU A 116 8.72 -15.26 13.20
CA GLU A 116 7.82 -15.29 12.05
C GLU A 116 7.94 -14.00 11.24
N TRP A 117 7.96 -14.12 9.92
CA TRP A 117 7.89 -12.98 9.02
C TRP A 117 6.87 -13.21 7.91
N TYR A 118 6.21 -12.13 7.52
CA TYR A 118 5.10 -12.16 6.57
C TYR A 118 5.48 -11.34 5.35
N TYR A 119 5.05 -11.79 4.18
CA TYR A 119 5.35 -11.11 2.93
C TYR A 119 4.29 -11.39 1.87
N ILE A 120 4.27 -10.54 0.87
CA ILE A 120 3.54 -10.79 -0.38
C ILE A 120 4.52 -10.68 -1.54
N GLU A 121 4.45 -11.62 -2.48
CA GLU A 121 5.30 -11.62 -3.65
C GLU A 121 4.78 -10.66 -4.71
N LYS A 122 5.72 -10.10 -5.47
CA LYS A 122 5.43 -9.17 -6.56
C LYS A 122 4.59 -9.84 -7.63
N GLU A 123 4.85 -11.09 -7.94
CA GLU A 123 4.12 -11.88 -8.92
C GLU A 123 2.63 -11.95 -8.57
N GLN A 124 2.29 -12.11 -7.28
CA GLN A 124 0.91 -12.14 -6.79
C GLN A 124 0.18 -10.81 -7.03
N ILE A 125 0.88 -9.68 -6.88
CA ILE A 125 0.28 -8.35 -7.00
C ILE A 125 0.48 -7.69 -8.37
N THR A 126 1.24 -8.30 -9.28
CA THR A 126 1.49 -7.75 -10.63
C THR A 126 0.22 -7.44 -11.42
N PRO A 127 -0.87 -8.24 -11.35
CA PRO A 127 -2.14 -7.90 -11.99
C PRO A 127 -2.76 -6.58 -11.51
N PHE A 128 -2.33 -6.08 -10.34
CA PHE A 128 -2.84 -4.87 -9.70
C PHE A 128 -2.00 -3.61 -10.00
N LYS A 129 -1.05 -3.71 -10.94
CA LYS A 129 -0.21 -2.57 -11.34
C LYS A 129 -1.07 -1.43 -11.89
N GLU A 130 -0.90 -0.23 -11.34
CA GLU A 130 -1.63 1.01 -11.69
C GLU A 130 -3.17 0.89 -11.63
N LYS A 131 -3.71 -0.06 -10.85
CA LYS A 131 -5.17 -0.28 -10.69
C LYS A 131 -5.84 0.75 -9.76
N TRP A 132 -5.61 2.03 -10.03
CA TRP A 132 -6.18 3.14 -9.26
C TRP A 132 -7.70 3.20 -9.34
N ASP A 133 -8.31 2.61 -10.36
CA ASP A 133 -9.76 2.44 -10.54
C ASP A 133 -10.43 1.69 -9.37
N LEU A 134 -9.68 0.85 -8.65
CA LEU A 134 -10.18 0.19 -7.44
C LEU A 134 -10.54 1.17 -6.32
N ILE A 135 -9.86 2.32 -6.26
CA ILE A 135 -10.19 3.37 -5.29
C ILE A 135 -11.50 4.05 -5.71
N GLN A 136 -11.70 4.29 -7.01
CA GLN A 136 -12.96 4.84 -7.53
C GLN A 136 -14.14 3.95 -7.16
N GLN A 137 -14.04 2.63 -7.39
CA GLN A 137 -15.09 1.67 -7.02
C GLN A 137 -15.47 1.70 -5.53
N ILE A 138 -14.56 2.10 -4.65
CA ILE A 138 -14.83 2.27 -3.21
C ILE A 138 -15.49 3.63 -2.95
N THR A 139 -15.07 4.67 -3.65
CA THR A 139 -15.45 6.07 -3.39
C THR A 139 -16.60 6.60 -4.26
N THR A 140 -17.16 5.82 -5.17
CA THR A 140 -18.25 6.27 -6.06
C THR A 140 -19.44 5.32 -6.08
N ARG A 141 -19.64 4.53 -5.02
CA ARG A 141 -20.72 3.53 -5.00
C ARG A 141 -22.07 4.18 -5.28
N GLU A 142 -22.69 3.76 -6.39
CA GLU A 142 -24.12 3.86 -6.66
C GLU A 142 -24.91 2.99 -5.65
#